data_AF-A0A127Q724-F1
#
_entry.id   AF-A0A127Q724-F1
#
_cell.length_a   1.000
_cell.length_b   1.000
_cell.length_c   1.000
_cell.angle_alpha   90.00
_cell.angle_beta   90.00
_cell.angle_gamma   90.00
#
_symmetry.space_group_name_H-M   'P 1'
#
loop_
_entity.id
_entity.type
_entity.pdbx_description
1 polymer ?
#
loop_
_entity_poly.entity_id
_entity_poly.type
_entity_poly.pdbx_seq_one_letter_code
_entity_poly.pdbx_strand_id
1 'polypeptide(L)' 'MQIPASYSKAKRARAISGDLRPTGKPDLDNVVKGIKDACNNIVWADDSQVVRMVASKHYAARASATVIAAPVEGNS' A
#
# COMPACT_ATOMS: atom_id res chain seq x y z
N MET A 1 4.22 1.20 -6.07
CA MET A 1 5.64 1.53 -6.39
C MET A 1 5.79 1.72 -7.88
N GLN A 2 6.51 2.74 -8.32
CA GLN A 2 6.74 2.94 -9.75
C GLN A 2 7.73 1.90 -10.30
N ILE A 3 7.48 1.38 -11.50
CA ILE A 3 8.41 0.46 -12.17
C ILE A 3 9.68 1.24 -12.57
N PRO A 4 10.88 0.79 -12.19
CA PRO A 4 12.12 1.45 -12.59
C PRO A 4 12.32 1.43 -14.10
N ALA A 5 12.77 2.55 -14.67
CA ALA A 5 13.07 2.65 -16.10
C ALA A 5 14.20 1.70 -16.55
N SER A 6 15.09 1.32 -15.63
CA SER A 6 16.19 0.38 -15.86
C SER A 6 15.75 -1.10 -15.96
N TYR A 7 14.47 -1.42 -15.74
CA TYR A 7 14.00 -2.79 -15.87
C TYR A 7 14.01 -3.22 -17.34
N SER A 8 14.59 -4.39 -17.61
CA SER A 8 14.47 -5.04 -18.92
C SER A 8 13.00 -5.28 -19.29
N LYS A 9 12.70 -5.42 -20.58
CA LYS A 9 11.33 -5.66 -21.07
C LYS A 9 10.66 -6.84 -20.36
N ALA A 10 11.38 -7.94 -20.17
CA ALA A 10 10.87 -9.13 -19.47
C ALA A 10 10.59 -8.84 -17.98
N LYS A 11 11.51 -8.16 -17.28
CA LYS A 11 11.31 -7.81 -15.86
C LYS A 11 10.15 -6.83 -15.67
N ARG A 12 10.02 -5.87 -16.58
CA ARG A 12 8.90 -4.94 -16.62
C ARG A 12 7.57 -5.66 -16.85
N ALA A 13 7.51 -6.63 -17.76
CA ALA A 13 6.31 -7.44 -17.99
C ALA A 13 5.88 -8.19 -16.70
N ARG A 14 6.83 -8.84 -16.01
CA ARG A 14 6.58 -9.52 -14.72
C ARG A 14 6.12 -8.56 -13.61
N ALA A 15 6.62 -7.33 -13.60
CA ALA A 15 6.17 -6.31 -12.66
C ALA A 15 4.72 -5.87 -12.95
N ILE A 16 4.34 -5.79 -14.23
CA ILE A 16 2.99 -5.42 -14.67
C ILE A 16 1.98 -6.56 -14.42
N SER A 17 2.35 -7.82 -14.67
CA SER A 17 1.50 -8.98 -14.39
C SER A 17 1.31 -9.25 -12.89
N GLY A 18 2.19 -8.70 -12.05
CA GLY A 18 2.19 -8.92 -10.61
C GLY A 18 3.04 -10.10 -10.13
N ASP A 19 3.68 -10.83 -11.05
CA ASP A 19 4.61 -11.94 -10.74
C ASP A 19 5.88 -11.46 -10.03
N LEU A 20 6.21 -10.18 -10.17
CA LEU A 20 7.30 -9.52 -9.45
C LEU A 20 6.74 -8.45 -8.51
N ARG A 21 7.13 -8.52 -7.24
CA ARG A 21 6.76 -7.53 -6.21
C ARG A 21 7.92 -6.57 -5.91
N PRO A 22 7.63 -5.30 -5.60
CA PRO A 22 8.65 -4.35 -5.16
C PRO A 22 9.17 -4.70 -3.76
N THR A 23 10.47 -4.95 -3.67
CA THR A 23 11.18 -5.22 -2.41
C THR A 23 12.04 -4.06 -1.93
N GLY A 24 12.23 -3.02 -2.75
CA GLY A 24 13.00 -1.83 -2.38
C GLY A 24 12.22 -0.85 -1.47
N LYS A 25 12.95 0.17 -0.99
CA LYS A 25 12.44 1.27 -0.17
C LYS A 25 11.43 2.16 -0.93
N PRO A 26 10.52 2.86 -0.22
CA PRO A 26 10.27 2.73 1.21
C PRO A 26 9.70 1.35 1.57
N ASP A 27 10.03 0.90 2.78
CA ASP A 27 9.52 -0.36 3.35
C ASP A 27 7.99 -0.31 3.52
N LEU A 28 7.35 -1.48 3.57
CA LEU A 28 5.88 -1.54 3.58
C LEU A 28 5.29 -0.88 4.83
N ASP A 29 5.92 -1.07 5.99
CA ASP A 29 5.57 -0.44 7.26
C ASP A 29 5.69 1.09 7.20
N ASN A 30 6.72 1.63 6.55
CA ASN A 30 6.87 3.07 6.34
C ASN A 30 5.76 3.64 5.44
N VAL A 31 5.38 2.93 4.38
CA VAL A 31 4.24 3.32 3.53
C VAL A 31 2.93 3.28 4.32
N VAL A 32 2.73 2.20 5.09
CA VAL A 32 1.56 2.03 5.96
C VAL A 32 1.47 3.14 6.98
N LYS A 33 2.58 3.49 7.66
CA LYS A 33 2.63 4.57 8.63
C LYS A 33 2.22 5.90 8.01
N GLY A 34 2.80 6.26 6.85
CA GLY A 34 2.43 7.49 6.14
C GLY A 34 0.96 7.52 5.72
N ILE A 35 0.39 6.38 5.31
CA ILE A 35 -1.05 6.27 5.02
C ILE A 35 -1.88 6.44 6.29
N LYS A 36 -1.49 5.81 7.41
CA LYS A 36 -2.20 5.94 8.69
C LYS A 36 -2.21 7.39 9.16
N ASP A 37 -1.05 8.05 9.12
CA ASP A 37 -0.88 9.45 9.51
C ASP A 37 -1.76 10.37 8.63
N ALA A 38 -1.83 10.11 7.31
CA ALA A 38 -2.68 10.87 6.39
C ALA A 38 -4.19 10.63 6.56
N CYS A 39 -4.58 9.45 7.06
CA CYS A 39 -5.98 9.12 7.30
C CYS A 39 -6.48 9.56 8.68
N ASN A 40 -5.57 9.89 9.61
CA ASN A 40 -5.94 10.29 10.95
C ASN A 40 -6.74 11.61 10.96
N ASN A 41 -7.81 11.65 11.75
CA ASN A 41 -8.83 12.72 11.77
C ASN A 41 -9.59 12.94 10.46
N ILE A 42 -9.41 12.08 9.44
CA ILE A 42 -10.11 12.17 8.14
C ILE A 42 -10.98 10.94 7.91
N VAL A 43 -10.38 9.75 8.01
CA VAL A 43 -11.07 8.47 7.81
C VAL A 43 -11.50 7.86 9.16
N TRP A 44 -10.71 8.09 10.21
CA TRP A 44 -10.97 7.72 11.61
C TRP A 44 -10.53 8.85 12.53
N ALA A 45 -11.04 8.88 13.76
CA ALA A 45 -10.67 9.90 14.75
C ALA A 45 -9.27 9.67 15.32
N ASP A 46 -8.91 8.41 15.56
CA ASP A 46 -7.62 8.03 16.12
C ASP A 46 -7.10 6.72 15.50
N ASP A 47 -5.79 6.58 15.38
CA ASP A 47 -5.17 5.44 14.72
C ASP A 47 -5.28 4.13 15.52
N SER A 48 -5.65 4.22 16.82
CA SER A 48 -6.07 3.10 17.66
C SER A 48 -7.35 2.41 17.20
N GLN A 49 -8.19 3.06 16.38
CA GLN A 49 -9.39 2.46 15.81
C GLN A 49 -9.10 1.41 14.72
N VAL A 50 -7.86 1.37 14.21
CA VAL A 50 -7.44 0.39 13.19
C VAL A 50 -7.02 -0.92 13.85
N VAL A 51 -7.99 -1.82 14.07
CA VAL A 51 -7.77 -3.12 14.75
C VAL A 51 -7.31 -4.25 13.83
N ARG A 52 -7.50 -4.10 12.50
CA ARG A 52 -7.07 -5.08 11.50
C ARG A 52 -6.65 -4.36 10.23
N MET A 53 -5.53 -4.80 9.63
CA MET A 53 -5.02 -4.24 8.40
C MET A 53 -4.38 -5.31 7.51
N VAL A 54 -4.64 -5.21 6.22
CA VAL A 54 -3.95 -5.99 5.18
C VAL A 54 -3.31 -4.99 4.23
N ALA A 55 -2.00 -5.10 4.03
CA ALA A 55 -1.25 -4.18 3.19
C ALA A 55 -0.29 -4.95 2.28
N SER A 56 -0.09 -4.44 1.06
CA SER A 56 0.84 -5.02 0.10
C SER A 56 1.39 -3.95 -0.84
N LYS A 57 2.64 -4.12 -1.29
CA LYS A 57 3.24 -3.25 -2.30
C LYS A 57 3.15 -3.91 -3.67
N HIS A 58 2.71 -3.15 -4.66
CA HIS A 58 2.63 -3.57 -6.06
C HIS A 58 3.42 -2.60 -6.94
N TYR A 59 3.90 -3.09 -8.07
CA TYR A 59 4.40 -2.22 -9.12
C TYR A 59 3.25 -1.62 -9.92
N ALA A 60 3.40 -0.37 -10.36
CA ALA A 60 2.44 0.37 -11.16
C ALA A 60 3.18 1.34 -12.10
N ALA A 61 2.47 1.84 -13.12
CA ALA A 61 3.02 2.85 -14.04
C ALA A 61 3.34 4.16 -13.31
N ARG A 62 2.49 4.56 -12.37
CA ARG A 62 2.68 5.71 -11.47
C ARG A 62 2.53 5.24 -10.03
N ALA A 63 3.36 5.76 -9.12
CA ALA A 63 3.20 5.46 -7.71
C ALA A 63 1.88 6.04 -7.18
N SER A 64 1.09 5.20 -6.50
CA SER A 64 -0.16 5.55 -5.85
C SER A 64 -0.39 4.63 -4.64
N ALA A 65 -1.31 5.05 -3.77
CA ALA A 65 -1.86 4.23 -2.70
C ALA A 65 -3.39 4.16 -2.88
N THR A 66 -3.96 2.99 -2.64
CA THR A 66 -5.41 2.78 -2.60
C THR A 66 -5.74 2.26 -1.22
N VAL A 67 -6.67 2.95 -0.55
CA VAL A 67 -7.08 2.63 0.82
C VAL A 67 -8.56 2.30 0.78
N ILE A 68 -8.91 1.17 1.39
CA ILE A 68 -10.30 0.77 1.64
C ILE A 68 -10.41 0.62 3.15
N ALA A 69 -11.27 1.44 3.76
CA ALA A 69 -11.60 1.37 5.17
C ALA A 69 -13.07 1.02 5.30
N ALA A 70 -13.37 0.10 6.22
CA ALA A 70 -14.72 -0.30 6.57
C ALA A 70 -14.79 -0.45 8.09
N PRO A 71 -15.90 -0.03 8.74
CA PRO A 71 -16.14 -0.38 10.14
C PRO A 71 -16.08 -1.89 10.32
N VAL A 72 -15.47 -2.33 11.41
CA VAL A 72 -15.58 -3.72 11.85
C VAL A 72 -16.88 -3.81 12.65
N GLU A 73 -17.88 -4.52 12.15
CA GLU A 73 -19.07 -4.81 12.95
C GLU A 73 -18.75 -5.89 13.99
N GLY A 74 -18.95 -5.57 15.28
CA GLY A 74 -18.89 -6.49 16.42
C GLY A 74 -18.13 -5.91 17.61
N ASN A 75 -18.62 -5.93 18.85
CA ASN A 75 -19.89 -6.38 19.45
C ASN A 75 -20.36 -5.28 20.40
N SER A 76 -21.67 -5.17 20.59
CA SER A 76 -22.32 -4.47 21.71
C SER A 76 -21.67 -4.82 23.06
#